data_AF-X1CZK6-F1
#
_entry.id   AF-X1CZK6-F1
#
_cell.length_a   1.000
_cell.length_b   1.000
_cell.length_c   1.000
_cell.angle_alpha   90.00
_cell.angle_beta   90.00
_cell.angle_gamma   90.00
#
_symmetry.space_group_name_H-M   'P 1'
#
loop_
_entity.id
_entity.type
_entity.pdbx_description
1 polymer ?
#
loop_
_entity_poly.entity_id
_entity_poly.type
_entity_poly.pdbx_seq_one_letter_code
_entity_poly.pdbx_strand_id
1 'polypeptide(L)' 'MKSLIRVRMSLNDAHYGGNLVDGAKILELFGDVATELLIKNDGDEGLFRAYD' A
#
# COMPACT_ATOMS: atom_id res chain seq x y z
N MET A 1 9.49 -14.06 -5.23
CA MET A 1 8.41 -14.03 -4.23
C MET A 1 7.33 -13.08 -4.72
N LYS A 2 6.04 -13.32 -4.42
CA LYS A 2 4.94 -12.46 -4.89
C LYS A 2 4.04 -12.08 -3.71
N SER A 3 3.69 -10.81 -3.61
CA SER A 3 2.64 -10.26 -2.73
C SER A 3 1.49 -9.73 -3.61
N LEU A 4 0.26 -9.79 -3.11
CA LEU A 4 -0.92 -9.28 -3.78
C LEU A 4 -1.97 -8.84 -2.75
N ILE A 5 -2.25 -7.54 -2.71
CA ILE A 5 -3.45 -7.02 -2.05
C ILE A 5 -4.53 -6.83 -3.11
N ARG A 6 -5.69 -7.45 -2.89
CA ARG A 6 -6.87 -7.31 -3.73
C ARG A 6 -8.07 -6.94 -2.87
N VAL A 7 -8.51 -5.70 -2.99
CA VAL A 7 -9.59 -5.14 -2.18
C VAL A 7 -10.60 -4.41 -3.06
N ARG A 8 -11.83 -4.27 -2.57
CA ARG A 8 -12.85 -3.43 -3.20
C ARG A 8 -12.85 -2.06 -2.53
N MET A 9 -12.76 -1.00 -3.32
CA MET A 9 -12.94 0.36 -2.82
C MET A 9 -14.42 0.62 -2.50
N SER A 10 -14.64 1.25 -1.35
CA SER A 10 -15.93 1.69 -0.86
C SER A 10 -16.15 3.18 -1.17
N LEU A 11 -17.35 3.69 -0.87
CA LEU A 11 -17.61 5.12 -0.94
C LEU A 11 -16.78 5.94 0.06
N ASN A 12 -16.28 5.31 1.14
CA ASN A 12 -15.41 5.98 2.12
C ASN A 12 -13.99 6.21 1.56
N ASP A 13 -13.61 5.51 0.50
CA ASP A 13 -12.31 5.68 -0.17
C ASP A 13 -12.35 6.79 -1.24
N ALA A 14 -13.54 7.28 -1.60
CA ALA A 14 -13.68 8.39 -2.55
C ALA A 14 -13.16 9.69 -1.93
N HIS A 15 -12.27 10.38 -2.65
CA HIS A 15 -11.63 11.60 -2.17
C HIS A 15 -12.02 12.83 -2.99
N TYR A 16 -12.11 12.67 -4.32
CA TYR A 16 -12.53 13.73 -5.24
C TYR A 16 -13.98 13.55 -5.69
N GLY A 17 -14.55 14.61 -6.27
CA GLY A 17 -15.89 14.59 -6.84
C GLY A 17 -16.07 13.48 -7.89
N GLY A 18 -17.27 12.91 -7.94
CA GLY A 18 -17.58 11.82 -8.86
C GLY A 18 -17.12 10.43 -8.39
N ASN A 19 -16.98 10.21 -7.07
CA ASN A 19 -16.53 8.96 -6.47
C ASN A 19 -15.09 8.57 -6.87
N LEU A 20 -14.24 9.56 -7.16
CA LEU A 20 -12.88 9.32 -7.58
C LEU A 20 -11.97 9.16 -6.36
N VAL A 21 -11.34 7.99 -6.26
CA VAL A 21 -10.29 7.70 -5.27
C VAL A 21 -9.01 8.42 -5.66
N ASP A 22 -8.31 9.00 -4.70
CA ASP A 22 -7.03 9.65 -4.96
C ASP A 22 -5.89 8.64 -5.20
N GLY A 23 -4.75 9.15 -5.68
CA GLY A 23 -3.55 8.34 -5.85
C GLY A 23 -2.85 7.97 -4.53
N ALA A 24 -3.07 8.74 -3.46
CA ALA A 24 -2.45 8.48 -2.16
C ALA A 24 -2.94 7.15 -1.58
N LYS A 25 -4.20 6.78 -1.82
CA LYS A 25 -4.74 5.47 -1.43
C LYS A 25 -4.00 4.30 -2.08
N ILE A 26 -3.51 4.47 -3.31
CA ILE A 26 -2.70 3.44 -3.97
C ILE A 26 -1.30 3.37 -3.34
N LEU A 27 -0.71 4.51 -2.95
CA LEU A 27 0.58 4.54 -2.27
C LEU A 27 0.51 3.88 -0.88
N GLU A 28 -0.59 4.07 -0.15
CA GLU A 28 -0.86 3.37 1.12
C GLU A 28 -0.81 1.84 0.92
N LEU A 29 -1.61 1.31 -0.01
CA LEU A 29 -1.65 -0.13 -0.30
C LEU A 29 -0.33 -0.67 -0.87
N PHE A 30 0.43 0.18 -1.58
CA PHE A 30 1.75 -0.18 -2.07
C PHE A 30 2.75 -0.34 -0.93
N GLY A 31 2.65 0.51 0.11
CA GLY A 31 3.40 0.36 1.36
C GLY A 31 3.16 -1.01 1.98
N ASP A 32 1.90 -1.41 2.15
CA ASP A 32 1.55 -2.71 2.74
C ASP A 32 2.09 -3.91 1.93
N VAL A 33 1.99 -3.87 0.60
CA VAL A 33 2.56 -4.90 -0.28
C VAL A 33 4.07 -5.01 -0.08
N ALA A 34 4.75 -3.87 0.00
CA ALA A 34 6.19 -3.85 0.15
C ALA A 34 6.63 -4.29 1.57
N THR A 35 5.90 -3.90 2.62
CA THR A 35 6.09 -4.43 3.98
C THR A 35 5.94 -5.95 4.00
N GLU A 36 4.91 -6.50 3.36
CA GLU A 36 4.75 -7.97 3.28
C GLU A 36 5.93 -8.64 2.57
N LEU A 37 6.47 -8.03 1.52
CA LEU A 37 7.64 -8.55 0.81
C LEU A 37 8.90 -8.52 1.70
N LEU A 38 9.10 -7.45 2.47
CA LEU A 38 10.25 -7.30 3.38
C LEU A 38 10.15 -8.29 4.54
N ILE A 39 8.97 -8.48 5.13
CA ILE A 39 8.79 -9.50 6.19
C ILE A 39 9.16 -10.88 5.67
N LYS A 40 8.70 -11.22 4.47
CA LYS A 40 8.96 -12.56 3.91
C LYS A 40 10.41 -12.75 3.45
N ASN A 41 11.11 -11.70 3.04
CA ASN A 41 12.47 -11.78 2.52
C ASN A 41 13.53 -11.60 3.61
N ASP A 42 13.31 -10.65 4.52
CA ASP A 42 14.28 -10.12 5.47
C ASP A 42 13.91 -10.45 6.93
N GLY A 43 12.65 -10.83 7.20
CA GLY A 43 12.18 -11.20 8.53
C GLY A 43 11.72 -10.02 9.40
N ASP A 44 11.68 -8.80 8.84
CA ASP A 44 11.17 -7.60 9.49
C ASP A 44 10.37 -6.70 8.52
N GLU A 45 9.71 -5.67 9.02
CA GLU A 45 8.85 -4.78 8.23
C GLU A 45 9.62 -3.89 7.24
N GLY A 46 10.95 -3.80 7.39
CA GLY A 46 11.83 -2.97 6.59
C GLY A 46 11.62 -1.47 6.81
N LEU A 47 12.69 -0.74 7.14
CA LEU A 47 12.63 0.70 7.41
C LEU A 47 12.51 1.58 6.15
N PHE A 48 12.17 1.00 4.98
CA PHE A 48 12.18 1.65 3.66
C PHE A 48 13.28 2.70 3.54
N ARG A 49 14.55 2.27 3.68
CA ARG A 49 15.77 3.10 3.69
C ARG A 49 15.48 4.55 4.09
N ALA A 50 15.43 4.81 5.41
CA ALA A 50 15.39 6.17 5.93
C ALA A 50 16.36 7.04 5.11
N TYR A 51 15.84 8.13 4.54
CA TYR A 51 16.67 9.12 3.88
C TYR A 51 17.65 9.63 4.95
N ASP A 52 18.94 9.35 4.77
CA ASP A 52 20.00 10.12 5.42
C ASP A 52 19.90 11.59 4.99
#